data_AF-A0A352UJ57-F1
#
_entry.id   AF-A0A352UJ57-F1
#
_cell.length_a   1.000
_cell.length_b   1.000
_cell.length_c   1.000
_cell.angle_alpha   90.00
_cell.angle_beta   90.00
_cell.angle_gamma   90.00
#
_symmetry.space_group_name_H-M   'P 1'
#
loop_
_entity.id
_entity.type
_entity.pdbx_description
1 polymer ?
#
loop_
_entity_poly.entity_id
_entity_poly.type
_entity_poly.pdbx_seq_one_letter_code
_entity_poly.pdbx_strand_id
1 'polypeptide(L)'
;MSEFGSGEQDVSVLRSQQHYRVSQGNIPYIPIAITLKLKRFYHVAWVRQESGFNAIYLNSVEIGVAGLPTGALDIDDGGLWLGQTQSAVGRFSHGANCLCKLDETALHDDDLGQTEINRRYWMTRRLKELECEGLQTNMVSTKLDYMGAPVNARLDALEVQLAANQNALLDRFQNIDDFLDDLSDVIFDIHMVDDMDMEITACLNLGGTAG
;
A
#
# COMPACT_ATOMS: atom_id res chain seq x y z
N MET A 1 -4.54 -7.19 -47.84
CA MET A 1 -4.29 -8.45 -47.12
C MET A 1 -2.80 -8.73 -47.29
N SER A 2 -1.90 -8.70 -46.32
CA SER A 2 -1.88 -8.80 -44.84
C SER A 2 -0.60 -8.05 -44.40
N GLU A 3 -0.63 -6.99 -43.61
CA GLU A 3 -0.55 -6.91 -42.13
C GLU A 3 0.64 -7.61 -41.44
N PHE A 4 1.45 -6.77 -40.76
CA PHE A 4 2.20 -6.90 -39.48
C PHE A 4 2.96 -8.21 -39.15
N GLY A 5 4.17 -8.24 -38.59
CA GLY A 5 5.00 -7.26 -37.90
C GLY A 5 6.22 -7.97 -37.29
N SER A 6 7.24 -7.17 -36.94
CA SER A 6 8.46 -7.45 -36.15
C SER A 6 8.32 -8.54 -35.09
N GLY A 7 9.29 -9.44 -34.88
CA GLY A 7 10.63 -9.11 -34.38
C GLY A 7 10.70 -9.48 -32.90
N GLU A 8 11.72 -10.26 -32.53
CA GLU A 8 12.08 -10.71 -31.17
C GLU A 8 11.11 -11.65 -30.43
N GLN A 9 11.34 -12.96 -30.59
CA GLN A 9 11.19 -13.89 -29.47
C GLN A 9 12.59 -14.26 -28.99
N ASP A 10 13.07 -13.50 -28.02
CA ASP A 10 14.30 -13.75 -27.29
C ASP A 10 14.10 -14.96 -26.37
N VAL A 11 14.14 -16.16 -26.96
CA VAL A 11 14.17 -17.43 -26.23
C VAL A 11 15.63 -17.79 -26.00
N SER A 12 16.26 -17.11 -25.05
CA SER A 12 17.56 -17.52 -24.53
C SER A 12 17.40 -18.84 -23.76
N VAL A 13 17.46 -19.95 -24.49
CA VAL A 13 17.67 -21.29 -23.92
C VAL A 13 19.10 -21.32 -23.37
N LEU A 14 19.28 -20.83 -22.15
CA LEU A 14 20.49 -21.06 -21.38
C LEU A 14 20.54 -22.53 -21.00
N ARG A 15 21.07 -23.36 -21.91
CA ARG A 15 21.59 -24.69 -21.56
C ARG A 15 22.79 -24.48 -20.63
N SER A 16 22.57 -24.38 -19.33
CA SER A 16 23.66 -24.38 -18.36
C SER A 16 24.20 -25.80 -18.21
N GLN A 17 24.98 -26.27 -19.19
CA GLN A 17 25.96 -27.32 -18.90
C GLN A 17 27.14 -26.65 -18.19
N GLN A 18 26.99 -26.43 -16.90
CA GLN A 18 28.10 -25.96 -16.06
C GLN A 18 29.02 -27.14 -15.77
N HIS A 19 30.10 -27.25 -16.55
CA HIS A 19 31.24 -28.10 -16.25
C HIS A 19 32.05 -27.46 -15.12
N TYR A 20 31.80 -27.86 -13.87
CA TYR A 20 32.71 -27.56 -12.77
C TYR A 20 33.64 -28.76 -12.57
N ARG A 21 34.93 -28.58 -12.90
CA ARG A 21 35.99 -29.47 -12.42
C ARG A 21 36.30 -29.09 -10.97
N VAL A 22 35.70 -29.80 -10.03
CA VAL A 22 36.21 -29.91 -8.66
C VAL A 22 37.17 -31.10 -8.64
N SER A 23 38.29 -30.97 -7.92
CA SER A 23 39.43 -31.90 -7.89
C SER A 23 39.04 -33.37 -7.69
N GLN A 24 39.75 -34.23 -8.42
CA GLN A 24 39.55 -35.67 -8.61
C GLN A 24 39.19 -36.46 -7.34
N GLY A 25 37.91 -36.76 -7.20
CA GLY A 25 37.37 -37.99 -6.63
C GLY A 25 36.17 -38.37 -7.49
N ASN A 26 35.87 -39.66 -7.67
CA ASN A 26 34.68 -40.10 -8.41
C ASN A 26 33.41 -39.68 -7.64
N ILE A 27 33.01 -38.41 -7.75
CA ILE A 27 31.75 -37.90 -7.23
C ILE A 27 30.70 -38.22 -8.30
N PRO A 28 29.68 -39.04 -8.00
CA PRO A 28 28.59 -39.29 -8.95
C PRO A 28 27.89 -37.95 -9.26
N TYR A 29 28.06 -37.48 -10.49
CA TYR A 29 27.34 -36.31 -11.00
C TYR A 29 25.90 -36.73 -11.32
N ILE A 30 24.92 -36.13 -10.65
CA ILE A 30 23.50 -36.32 -10.99
C ILE A 30 23.09 -35.16 -11.90
N PRO A 31 22.87 -35.40 -13.19
CA PRO A 31 22.28 -34.39 -14.06
C PRO A 31 20.81 -34.17 -13.65
N ILE A 32 20.56 -33.10 -12.91
CA ILE A 32 19.20 -32.62 -12.65
C ILE A 32 18.81 -31.69 -13.81
N ALA A 33 18.03 -32.20 -14.77
CA ALA A 33 17.54 -31.41 -15.90
C ALA A 33 16.29 -30.62 -15.49
N ILE A 34 16.48 -29.42 -14.94
CA ILE A 34 15.38 -28.51 -14.60
C ILE A 34 15.57 -27.16 -15.26
N THR A 35 14.51 -26.69 -15.92
CA THR A 35 14.43 -25.32 -16.42
C THR A 35 13.97 -24.39 -15.31
N LEU A 36 14.89 -23.58 -14.80
CA LEU A 36 14.58 -22.49 -13.86
C LEU A 36 14.30 -21.21 -14.64
N LYS A 37 13.33 -20.43 -14.15
CA LYS A 37 13.04 -19.08 -14.65
C LYS A 37 13.91 -18.09 -13.89
N LEU A 38 14.57 -17.20 -14.62
CA LEU A 38 15.38 -16.14 -14.04
C LEU A 38 14.54 -15.22 -13.14
N LYS A 39 15.19 -14.62 -12.14
CA LYS A 39 14.59 -13.64 -11.21
C LYS A 39 13.38 -14.16 -10.43
N ARG A 40 13.30 -15.48 -10.21
CA ARG A 40 12.31 -16.09 -9.30
C ARG A 40 12.97 -16.63 -8.04
N PHE A 41 12.26 -16.53 -6.93
CA PHE A 41 12.62 -17.26 -5.72
C PHE A 41 12.27 -18.73 -5.88
N TYR A 42 13.16 -19.57 -5.39
CA TYR A 42 13.00 -21.01 -5.33
C TYR A 42 13.30 -21.44 -3.90
N HIS A 43 12.45 -22.31 -3.35
CA HIS A 43 12.75 -23.00 -2.11
C HIS A 43 13.59 -24.22 -2.45
N VAL A 44 14.83 -24.26 -1.97
CA VAL A 44 15.74 -25.38 -2.17
C VAL A 44 16.02 -26.02 -0.83
N ALA A 45 15.84 -27.33 -0.73
CA ALA A 45 16.27 -28.10 0.42
C ALA A 45 17.20 -29.21 -0.04
N TRP A 46 18.26 -29.43 0.73
CA TRP A 46 19.12 -30.60 0.58
C TRP A 46 19.04 -31.39 1.88
N VAL A 47 18.74 -32.68 1.75
CA VAL A 47 18.64 -33.62 2.87
C VAL A 47 19.73 -34.66 2.71
N ARG A 48 20.39 -34.96 3.82
CA ARG A 48 21.39 -36.01 3.94
C ARG A 48 21.05 -36.86 5.15
N GLN A 49 20.97 -38.17 4.94
CA GLN A 49 20.68 -39.15 5.99
C GLN A 49 21.93 -39.95 6.35
N GLU A 50 21.97 -40.47 7.56
CA GLU A 50 23.05 -41.36 8.02
C GLU A 50 23.23 -42.61 7.13
N SER A 51 22.16 -43.04 6.46
CA SER A 51 22.15 -44.15 5.50
C SER A 51 23.00 -43.89 4.24
N GLY A 52 23.42 -42.64 4.01
CA GLY A 52 24.10 -42.20 2.79
C GLY A 52 23.13 -41.70 1.73
N PHE A 53 21.83 -41.74 2.00
CA PHE A 53 20.81 -41.15 1.14
C PHE A 53 20.93 -39.62 1.15
N ASN A 54 21.02 -39.04 -0.04
CA ASN A 54 21.04 -37.60 -0.26
C ASN A 54 19.98 -37.23 -1.28
N ALA A 55 19.16 -36.23 -0.98
CA ALA A 55 18.10 -35.77 -1.87
C ALA A 55 18.07 -34.25 -1.95
N ILE A 56 17.83 -33.73 -3.15
CA ILE A 56 17.60 -32.31 -3.38
C ILE A 56 16.13 -32.11 -3.70
N TYR A 57 15.51 -31.12 -3.06
CA TYR A 57 14.13 -30.71 -3.28
C TYR A 57 14.07 -29.28 -3.80
N LEU A 58 13.26 -29.05 -4.83
CA LEU A 58 12.97 -27.74 -5.40
C LEU A 58 11.47 -27.47 -5.28
N ASN A 59 11.11 -26.40 -4.59
CA ASN A 59 9.71 -26.06 -4.31
C ASN A 59 8.91 -27.27 -3.81
N SER A 60 9.50 -27.99 -2.84
CA SER A 60 8.93 -29.20 -2.23
C SER A 60 8.99 -30.49 -3.06
N VAL A 61 9.40 -30.41 -4.33
CA VAL A 61 9.46 -31.57 -5.23
C VAL A 61 10.86 -32.15 -5.21
N GLU A 62 10.99 -33.46 -5.03
CA GLU A 62 12.28 -34.15 -5.15
C GLU A 62 12.78 -34.09 -6.60
N ILE A 63 14.01 -33.65 -6.80
CA ILE A 63 14.58 -33.40 -8.12
C ILE A 63 15.84 -34.21 -8.42
N GLY A 64 16.42 -34.85 -7.40
CA GLY A 64 17.56 -35.73 -7.59
C GLY A 64 17.97 -36.40 -6.29
N VAL A 65 18.46 -37.64 -6.41
CA VAL A 65 18.89 -38.49 -5.29
C VAL A 65 20.23 -39.15 -5.58
N ALA A 66 21.13 -39.17 -4.60
CA ALA A 66 22.42 -39.87 -4.65
C ALA A 66 22.65 -40.69 -3.39
N GLY A 67 23.42 -41.77 -3.53
CA GLY A 67 24.21 -42.33 -2.44
C GLY A 67 25.55 -41.59 -2.34
N LEU A 68 25.76 -40.80 -1.29
CA LEU A 68 27.03 -40.11 -1.02
C LEU A 68 27.64 -40.62 0.30
N PRO A 69 28.95 -40.39 0.54
CA PRO A 69 29.60 -40.83 1.76
C PRO A 69 28.86 -40.41 3.04
N THR A 70 28.77 -41.36 3.97
CA THR A 70 28.19 -41.22 5.30
C THR A 70 29.21 -40.66 6.30
N GLY A 71 28.76 -40.10 7.43
CA GLY A 71 29.61 -39.52 8.48
C GLY A 71 29.17 -38.11 8.89
N ALA A 72 29.66 -37.58 10.02
CA ALA A 72 29.33 -36.22 10.44
C ALA A 72 29.78 -35.20 9.37
N LEU A 73 28.97 -34.14 9.16
CA LEU A 73 29.45 -32.97 8.43
C LEU A 73 30.47 -32.28 9.34
N ASP A 74 31.71 -32.19 8.88
CA ASP A 74 32.72 -31.37 9.54
C ASP A 74 32.64 -29.97 8.96
N ILE A 75 32.54 -28.97 9.83
CA ILE A 75 32.61 -27.56 9.45
C ILE A 75 33.98 -27.10 9.91
N ASP A 76 34.87 -26.84 8.95
CA ASP A 76 36.21 -26.31 9.23
C ASP A 76 36.13 -25.10 10.18
N ASP A 77 37.19 -24.83 10.95
CA ASP A 77 37.29 -23.66 11.84
C ASP A 77 36.99 -22.31 11.15
N GLY A 78 37.10 -22.27 9.81
CA GLY A 78 36.72 -21.14 8.98
C GLY A 78 35.21 -20.90 8.85
N GLY A 79 34.36 -21.79 9.37
CA GLY A 79 32.91 -21.67 9.41
C GLY A 79 32.19 -21.88 8.06
N LEU A 80 30.86 -21.68 8.09
CA LEU A 80 29.99 -21.77 6.91
C LEU A 80 29.95 -20.44 6.17
N TRP A 81 30.25 -20.46 4.87
CA TRP A 81 30.23 -19.28 4.00
C TRP A 81 29.03 -19.30 3.06
N LEU A 82 28.38 -18.14 2.90
CA LEU A 82 27.34 -17.91 1.91
C LEU A 82 27.80 -16.87 0.89
N GLY A 83 27.42 -17.09 -0.38
CA GLY A 83 27.65 -16.12 -1.46
C GLY A 83 28.99 -16.21 -2.19
N GLN A 84 29.95 -17.02 -1.73
CA GLN A 84 31.22 -17.28 -2.42
C GLN A 84 31.66 -18.73 -2.29
N THR A 85 32.28 -19.27 -3.34
CA THR A 85 32.92 -20.61 -3.27
C THR A 85 34.33 -20.49 -2.70
N GLN A 86 34.59 -21.22 -1.62
CA GLN A 86 35.93 -21.35 -1.06
C GLN A 86 36.75 -22.38 -1.86
N SER A 87 38.00 -22.03 -2.19
CA SER A 87 38.95 -22.94 -2.86
C SER A 87 40.00 -23.52 -1.90
N ALA A 88 40.26 -22.80 -0.80
CA ALA A 88 41.06 -23.21 0.35
C ALA A 88 40.64 -22.35 1.55
N VAL A 89 40.95 -22.77 2.78
CA VAL A 89 40.63 -22.01 3.99
C VAL A 89 41.11 -20.55 3.85
N GLY A 90 40.18 -19.60 3.95
CA GLY A 90 40.45 -18.17 3.81
C GLY A 90 40.66 -17.66 2.37
N ARG A 91 40.46 -18.50 1.34
CA ARG A 91 40.63 -18.12 -0.09
C ARG A 91 39.39 -18.45 -0.93
N PHE A 92 38.85 -17.43 -1.58
CA PHE A 92 37.68 -17.56 -2.45
C PHE A 92 38.05 -17.65 -3.93
N SER A 93 37.28 -18.44 -4.67
CA SER A 93 37.42 -18.61 -6.11
C SER A 93 36.87 -17.40 -6.86
N HIS A 94 37.73 -16.75 -7.64
CA HIS A 94 37.30 -15.64 -8.48
C HIS A 94 36.28 -16.11 -9.54
N GLY A 95 35.16 -15.39 -9.67
CA GLY A 95 34.09 -15.72 -10.63
C GLY A 95 33.05 -16.73 -10.14
N ALA A 96 33.19 -17.29 -8.93
CA ALA A 96 32.23 -18.22 -8.32
C ALA A 96 31.38 -17.56 -7.21
N ASN A 97 31.02 -16.29 -7.41
CA ASN A 97 30.22 -15.51 -6.48
C ASN A 97 28.73 -15.68 -6.78
N CYS A 98 27.89 -15.80 -5.75
CA CYS A 98 26.44 -15.77 -5.94
C CYS A 98 25.96 -14.33 -6.11
N LEU A 99 25.51 -13.98 -7.31
CA LEU A 99 24.77 -12.74 -7.58
C LEU A 99 23.27 -12.99 -7.41
N CYS A 100 22.90 -13.52 -6.26
CA CYS A 100 21.56 -13.98 -5.94
C CYS A 100 21.08 -13.38 -4.61
N LYS A 101 19.76 -13.39 -4.39
CA LYS A 101 19.19 -13.10 -3.07
C LYS A 101 18.96 -14.42 -2.35
N LEU A 102 19.49 -14.53 -1.13
CA LEU A 102 19.20 -15.61 -0.21
C LEU A 102 18.22 -15.11 0.85
N ASP A 103 17.35 -15.99 1.29
CA ASP A 103 16.28 -15.71 2.23
C ASP A 103 15.93 -17.01 2.97
N GLU A 104 15.47 -16.90 4.22
CA GLU A 104 15.03 -18.03 5.06
C GLU A 104 16.01 -19.22 5.09
N THR A 105 17.32 -18.95 5.22
CA THR A 105 18.35 -20.00 5.27
C THR A 105 18.37 -20.67 6.64
N ALA A 106 18.23 -22.00 6.66
CA ALA A 106 18.25 -22.80 7.88
C ALA A 106 19.06 -24.09 7.68
N LEU A 107 19.76 -24.51 8.74
CA LEU A 107 20.48 -25.78 8.82
C LEU A 107 19.91 -26.57 10.02
N HIS A 108 19.71 -27.87 9.82
CA HIS A 108 19.16 -28.79 10.80
C HIS A 108 20.11 -29.96 11.01
N ASP A 109 20.18 -30.44 12.24
CA ASP A 109 20.93 -31.62 12.68
C ASP A 109 20.12 -32.92 12.56
N ASP A 110 18.83 -32.82 12.25
CA ASP A 110 17.93 -33.95 12.03
C ASP A 110 17.59 -34.18 10.55
N ASP A 111 17.32 -35.44 10.20
CA ASP A 111 16.82 -35.86 8.89
C ASP A 111 15.42 -35.29 8.62
N LEU A 112 15.34 -34.22 7.83
CA LEU A 112 14.06 -33.65 7.41
C LEU A 112 13.33 -34.59 6.44
N GLY A 113 12.27 -35.25 6.92
CA GLY A 113 11.37 -36.01 6.06
C GLY A 113 10.55 -35.11 5.12
N GLN A 114 10.02 -35.69 4.03
CA GLN A 114 9.21 -35.01 3.01
C GLN A 114 8.08 -34.15 3.60
N THR A 115 7.41 -34.63 4.66
CA THR A 115 6.34 -33.89 5.35
C THR A 115 6.81 -32.54 5.87
N GLU A 116 8.00 -32.49 6.46
CA GLU A 116 8.55 -31.27 7.04
C GLU A 116 9.08 -30.33 5.95
N ILE A 117 9.68 -30.87 4.88
CA ILE A 117 10.05 -30.10 3.68
C ILE A 117 8.82 -29.42 3.07
N ASN A 118 7.72 -30.16 2.94
CA ASN A 118 6.45 -29.63 2.45
C ASN A 118 5.93 -28.52 3.35
N ARG A 119 5.90 -28.77 4.66
CA ARG A 119 5.42 -27.80 5.64
C ARG A 119 6.18 -26.47 5.53
N ARG A 120 7.51 -26.53 5.46
CA ARG A 120 8.38 -25.36 5.36
C ARG A 120 8.16 -24.59 4.07
N TYR A 121 8.13 -25.28 2.93
CA TYR A 121 7.82 -24.66 1.65
C TYR A 121 6.49 -23.88 1.69
N TRP A 122 5.42 -24.50 2.19
CA TRP A 122 4.11 -23.87 2.27
C TRP A 122 4.06 -22.71 3.26
N MET A 123 4.77 -22.80 4.38
CA MET A 123 4.86 -21.72 5.36
C MET A 123 5.57 -20.51 4.78
N THR A 124 6.75 -20.68 4.17
CA THR A 124 7.48 -19.58 3.51
C THR A 124 6.67 -18.95 2.38
N ARG A 125 5.95 -19.78 1.60
CA ARG A 125 5.06 -19.27 0.56
C ARG A 125 3.92 -18.43 1.15
N ARG A 126 3.26 -18.91 2.20
CA ARG A 126 2.14 -18.19 2.82
C ARG A 126 2.59 -16.87 3.46
N LEU A 127 3.78 -16.84 4.08
CA LEU A 127 4.36 -15.61 4.62
C LEU A 127 4.53 -14.54 3.54
N LYS A 128 5.08 -14.91 2.38
CA LYS A 128 5.25 -13.99 1.24
C LYS A 128 3.90 -13.51 0.66
N GLU A 129 2.90 -14.37 0.64
CA GLU A 129 1.54 -13.99 0.23
C GLU A 129 0.93 -12.98 1.21
N LEU A 130 1.08 -13.21 2.52
CA LEU A 130 0.60 -12.29 3.56
C LEU A 130 1.31 -10.93 3.52
N GLU A 131 2.61 -10.89 3.26
CA GLU A 131 3.35 -9.62 3.07
C GLU A 131 2.79 -8.82 1.88
N CYS A 132 2.48 -9.50 0.77
CA CYS A 132 1.86 -8.86 -0.40
C CYS A 132 0.46 -8.34 -0.08
N GLU A 133 -0.36 -9.13 0.61
CA GLU A 133 -1.71 -8.73 1.07
C GLU A 133 -1.63 -7.50 2.01
N GLY A 134 -0.68 -7.50 2.95
CA GLY A 134 -0.44 -6.36 3.86
C GLY A 134 -0.03 -5.08 3.13
N LEU A 135 0.85 -5.18 2.13
CA LEU A 135 1.24 -4.03 1.30
C LEU A 135 0.06 -3.46 0.51
N GLN A 136 -0.80 -4.32 -0.04
CA GLN A 136 -1.98 -3.89 -0.79
C GLN A 136 -3.01 -3.20 0.11
N THR A 137 -3.28 -3.74 1.29
CA THR A 137 -4.23 -3.14 2.24
C THR A 137 -3.74 -1.77 2.73
N ASN A 138 -2.44 -1.63 3.02
CA ASN A 138 -1.84 -0.34 3.37
C ASN A 138 -2.01 0.69 2.26
N MET A 139 -1.75 0.31 0.99
CA MET A 139 -1.92 1.20 -0.16
C MET A 139 -3.37 1.66 -0.34
N VAL A 140 -4.34 0.77 -0.12
CA VAL A 140 -5.77 1.11 -0.14
C VAL A 140 -6.14 2.07 1.00
N SER A 141 -5.63 1.83 2.21
CA SER A 141 -5.83 2.73 3.36
C SER A 141 -5.33 4.14 3.06
N THR A 142 -4.10 4.26 2.55
CA THR A 142 -3.53 5.57 2.22
C THR A 142 -4.35 6.31 1.16
N LYS A 143 -4.90 5.58 0.19
CA LYS A 143 -5.76 6.17 -0.84
C LYS A 143 -7.10 6.64 -0.26
N LEU A 144 -7.68 5.88 0.67
CA LEU A 144 -8.89 6.28 1.39
C LEU A 144 -8.64 7.52 2.24
N ASP A 145 -7.52 7.58 2.96
CA ASP A 145 -7.14 8.75 3.76
C ASP A 145 -6.96 10.00 2.87
N TYR A 146 -6.31 9.84 1.72
CA TYR A 146 -6.15 10.92 0.74
C TYR A 146 -7.48 11.42 0.16
N MET A 147 -8.47 10.53 0.00
CA MET A 147 -9.82 10.91 -0.45
C MET A 147 -10.70 11.46 0.67
N GLY A 148 -10.49 11.05 1.93
CA GLY A 148 -11.24 11.52 3.09
C GLY A 148 -10.89 12.97 3.47
N ALA A 149 -9.61 13.35 3.38
CA ALA A 149 -9.15 14.70 3.69
C ALA A 149 -9.91 15.83 2.95
N PRO A 150 -10.09 15.81 1.62
CA PRO A 150 -10.82 16.86 0.91
C PRO A 150 -12.33 16.84 1.17
N VAL A 151 -12.91 15.67 1.49
CA VAL A 151 -14.34 15.57 1.86
C VAL A 151 -14.57 16.24 3.21
N ASN A 152 -13.72 15.95 4.20
CA ASN A 152 -13.80 16.59 5.52
C ASN A 152 -13.58 18.11 5.42
N ALA A 153 -12.58 18.57 4.66
CA ALA A 153 -12.35 20.00 4.47
C ALA A 153 -13.54 20.71 3.80
N ARG A 154 -14.26 20.03 2.89
CA ARG A 154 -15.50 20.55 2.30
C ARG A 154 -16.64 20.60 3.30
N LEU A 155 -16.74 19.61 4.17
CA LEU A 155 -17.75 19.59 5.23
C LEU A 155 -17.53 20.77 6.20
N ASP A 156 -16.29 20.96 6.67
CA ASP A 156 -15.93 22.08 7.54
C ASP A 156 -16.24 23.43 6.88
N ALA A 157 -15.94 23.59 5.59
CA ALA A 157 -16.24 24.82 4.85
C ALA A 157 -17.76 25.08 4.73
N LEU A 158 -18.56 24.03 4.56
CA LEU A 158 -20.02 24.13 4.52
C LEU A 158 -20.60 24.50 5.89
N GLU A 159 -20.05 23.95 6.98
CA GLU A 159 -20.46 24.31 8.34
C GLU A 159 -20.19 25.79 8.64
N VAL A 160 -19.03 26.31 8.23
CA VAL A 160 -18.69 27.74 8.35
C VAL A 160 -19.64 28.61 7.53
N GLN A 161 -19.96 28.21 6.28
CA GLN A 161 -20.90 28.95 5.44
C GLN A 161 -22.33 28.95 6.01
N LEU A 162 -22.76 27.83 6.59
CA LEU A 162 -24.08 27.72 7.22
C LEU A 162 -24.18 28.68 8.41
N ALA A 163 -23.16 28.74 9.26
CA ALA A 163 -23.12 29.67 10.39
C ALA A 163 -23.15 31.13 9.93
N ALA A 164 -22.38 31.47 8.88
CA ALA A 164 -22.40 32.83 8.31
C ALA A 164 -23.78 33.21 7.76
N ASN A 165 -24.44 32.29 7.05
CA ASN A 165 -25.78 32.51 6.52
C ASN A 165 -26.83 32.67 7.62
N GLN A 166 -26.73 31.91 8.71
CA GLN A 166 -27.61 32.04 9.86
C GLN A 166 -27.48 33.42 10.52
N ASN A 167 -26.25 33.91 10.71
CA ASN A 167 -26.02 35.25 11.25
C ASN A 167 -26.55 36.35 10.33
N ALA A 168 -26.32 36.24 9.01
CA ALA A 168 -26.83 37.21 8.04
C ALA A 168 -28.38 37.25 8.00
N LEU A 169 -29.04 36.12 8.28
CA LEU A 169 -30.50 36.05 8.39
C LEU A 169 -31.00 36.74 9.67
N LEU A 170 -30.30 36.55 10.79
CA LEU A 170 -30.61 37.22 12.05
C LEU A 170 -30.45 38.75 11.94
N ASP A 171 -29.35 39.22 11.36
CA ASP A 171 -29.12 40.66 11.14
C ASP A 171 -30.22 41.26 10.25
N ARG A 172 -30.71 40.52 9.25
CA ARG A 172 -31.82 40.98 8.40
C ARG A 172 -33.13 41.08 9.16
N PHE A 173 -33.44 40.15 10.05
CA PHE A 173 -34.65 40.22 10.87
C PHE A 173 -34.59 41.40 11.83
N GLN A 174 -33.45 41.65 12.47
CA GLN A 174 -33.27 42.83 13.34
C GLN A 174 -33.48 44.14 12.58
N ASN A 175 -32.94 44.28 11.36
CA ASN A 175 -33.20 45.46 10.54
C ASN A 175 -34.67 45.63 10.15
N ILE A 176 -35.42 44.52 9.97
CA ILE A 176 -36.85 44.58 9.68
C ILE A 176 -37.61 45.02 10.93
N ASP A 177 -37.27 44.48 12.10
CA ASP A 177 -37.89 44.86 13.36
C ASP A 177 -37.66 46.35 13.65
N ASP A 178 -36.43 46.85 13.50
CA ASP A 178 -36.09 48.27 13.65
C ASP A 178 -36.90 49.15 12.67
N PHE A 179 -37.03 48.75 11.40
CA PHE A 179 -37.82 49.49 10.42
C PHE A 179 -39.32 49.52 10.77
N LEU A 180 -39.86 48.42 11.32
CA LEU A 180 -41.26 48.36 11.74
C LEU A 180 -41.52 49.23 12.97
N ASP A 181 -40.57 49.31 13.89
CA ASP A 181 -40.62 50.22 15.05
C ASP A 181 -40.61 51.69 14.58
N ASP A 182 -39.68 52.07 13.70
CA ASP A 182 -39.62 53.42 13.12
C ASP A 182 -40.92 53.79 12.38
N LEU A 183 -41.50 52.86 11.62
CA LEU A 183 -42.75 53.08 10.90
C LEU A 183 -43.93 53.25 11.86
N SER A 184 -43.95 52.51 12.97
CA SER A 184 -44.96 52.65 14.02
C SER A 184 -44.94 54.06 14.59
N ASP A 185 -43.76 54.59 14.94
CA ASP A 185 -43.60 55.95 15.47
C ASP A 185 -44.11 57.02 14.49
N VAL A 186 -43.80 56.89 13.20
CA VAL A 186 -44.31 57.82 12.16
C VAL A 186 -45.84 57.79 12.07
N ILE A 187 -46.45 56.61 12.13
CA ILE A 187 -47.92 56.48 12.06
C ILE A 187 -48.56 57.12 13.30
N PHE A 188 -47.98 56.93 14.49
CA PHE A 188 -48.45 57.57 15.72
C PHE A 188 -48.36 59.10 15.64
N ASP A 189 -47.25 59.65 15.14
CA ASP A 189 -47.08 61.10 14.97
C ASP A 189 -48.10 61.71 13.99
N ILE A 190 -48.40 61.03 12.88
CA ILE A 190 -49.43 61.49 11.92
C ILE A 190 -50.82 61.47 12.56
N HIS A 191 -51.14 60.42 13.31
CA HIS A 191 -52.43 60.32 14.00
C HIS A 191 -52.63 61.43 15.06
N MET A 192 -51.56 61.85 15.75
CA MET A 192 -51.62 63.00 16.67
C MET A 192 -51.87 64.33 15.96
N VAL A 193 -51.47 64.46 14.69
CA VAL A 193 -51.70 65.67 13.88
C VAL A 193 -53.12 65.71 13.32
N ASP A 194 -53.70 64.56 12.95
CA ASP A 194 -55.10 64.46 12.49
C ASP A 194 -56.11 64.69 13.62
N ASP A 195 -55.79 64.35 14.87
CA ASP A 195 -56.63 64.65 16.05
C ASP A 195 -56.54 66.13 16.50
N MET A 196 -55.72 66.95 15.83
CA MET A 196 -55.55 68.38 16.11
C MET A 196 -56.44 69.21 15.17
N ASP A 197 -57.76 69.18 15.41
CA ASP A 197 -58.76 70.02 14.74
C ASP A 197 -58.43 71.52 14.88
N MET A 198 -57.70 72.07 13.90
CA MET A 198 -57.36 73.50 13.84
C MET A 198 -58.57 74.30 13.35
N GLU A 199 -59.39 74.83 14.27
CA GLU A 199 -60.46 75.77 13.95
C GLU A 199 -59.88 77.16 13.64
N ILE A 200 -59.82 77.54 12.35
CA ILE A 200 -59.52 78.91 11.92
C ILE A 200 -60.83 79.68 11.76
N THR A 201 -61.22 80.43 12.78
CA THR A 201 -62.37 81.35 12.71
C THR A 201 -61.93 82.69 12.10
N ALA A 202 -62.40 83.03 10.90
CA ALA A 202 -62.23 84.36 10.30
C ALA A 202 -63.57 85.12 10.35
N CYS A 203 -63.63 86.24 11.06
CA CYS A 203 -64.80 87.11 11.12
C CYS A 203 -64.84 88.06 9.91
N LEU A 204 -65.80 87.87 9.00
CA LEU A 204 -66.14 88.84 7.95
C LEU A 204 -67.16 89.85 8.50
N ASN A 205 -66.80 91.13 8.59
CA ASN A 205 -67.72 92.20 8.99
C ASN A 205 -68.43 92.77 7.75
N LEU A 206 -69.67 92.35 7.50
CA LEU A 206 -70.56 92.98 6.52
C LEU A 206 -71.35 94.09 7.22
N GLY A 207 -70.74 95.27 7.32
CA GLY A 207 -71.39 96.47 7.85
C GLY A 207 -72.54 96.93 6.96
N GLY A 208 -73.78 96.60 7.35
CA GLY A 208 -74.99 97.26 6.87
C GLY A 208 -75.39 98.38 7.81
N THR A 209 -75.55 99.59 7.29
CA THR A 209 -76.26 100.69 7.98
C THR A 209 -77.64 100.87 7.35
N ALA A 210 -78.65 100.71 8.19
CA ALA A 210 -80.05 101.00 7.89
C ALA A 210 -80.29 102.52 7.76
N GLY A 211 -81.14 102.89 6.80
CA GLY A 211 -81.67 104.23 6.56
C GLY A 211 -82.67 104.19 5.41
#